data_AF-A0A3N7AK44-F1
#
_entry.id   AF-A0A3N7AK44-F1
#
_cell.length_a   1.000
_cell.length_b   1.000
_cell.length_c   1.000
_cell.angle_alpha   90.00
_cell.angle_beta   90.00
_cell.angle_gamma   90.00
#
_symmetry.space_group_name_H-M   'P 1'
#
loop_
_entity.id
_entity.type
_entity.pdbx_description
1 polymer ?
#
loop_
_entity_poly.entity_id
_entity_poly.type
_entity_poly.pdbx_seq_one_letter_code
_entity_poly.pdbx_strand_id
1 'polypeptide(L)'
;MDVLKARIKEFNEAIANLPDEDSDYLHYFGIESTGLASAEQLNELLPFFDMEVPAYYQQIGGLRNDSEDYHLNIPSVSTLLEELKAERNSDKRYSMGLIDAIKHSWGNDRPEFQHISPVEIDYINANYKCIGFYRYDGQLEEAFYIYFDAQHQFGLARYHQDEFDELWEEHLTPMLTKSQADKSLEQLLIQVLDCLEEGIMNDLDED
;
A
#
# COMPACT_ATOMS: atom_id res chain seq x y z
N MET A 1 9.22 -15.18 -3.39
CA MET A 1 9.90 -13.89 -3.08
C MET A 1 11.17 -13.67 -3.87
N ASP A 2 11.88 -14.71 -4.32
CA ASP A 2 13.08 -14.50 -5.15
C ASP A 2 12.76 -13.84 -6.50
N VAL A 3 11.57 -14.12 -7.06
CA VAL A 3 11.11 -13.49 -8.31
C VAL A 3 10.86 -12.00 -8.07
N LEU A 4 10.17 -11.64 -6.99
CA LEU A 4 9.99 -10.23 -6.62
C LEU A 4 11.33 -9.50 -6.40
N LYS A 5 12.28 -10.12 -5.68
CA LYS A 5 13.61 -9.53 -5.46
C LYS A 5 14.36 -9.29 -6.77
N ALA A 6 14.26 -10.22 -7.72
CA ALA A 6 14.83 -10.05 -9.06
C ALA A 6 14.14 -8.90 -9.81
N ARG A 7 12.80 -8.84 -9.78
CA ARG A 7 12.03 -7.78 -10.44
C ARG A 7 12.32 -6.39 -9.87
N ILE A 8 12.47 -6.24 -8.55
CA ILE A 8 12.87 -4.97 -7.91
C ILE A 8 14.25 -4.53 -8.42
N LYS A 9 15.18 -5.47 -8.56
CA LYS A 9 16.50 -5.17 -9.10
C LYS A 9 16.42 -4.71 -10.56
N GLU A 10 15.63 -5.42 -11.38
CA GLU A 10 15.41 -5.05 -12.79
C GLU A 10 14.75 -3.66 -12.92
N PHE A 11 13.75 -3.37 -12.07
CA PHE A 11 13.11 -2.06 -11.99
C PHE A 11 14.13 -0.96 -11.69
N ASN A 12 14.91 -1.12 -10.62
CA ASN A 12 15.92 -0.13 -10.23
C ASN A 12 17.00 0.06 -11.30
N GLU A 13 17.38 -1.02 -12.01
CA GLU A 13 18.30 -0.94 -13.15
C GLU A 13 17.68 -0.21 -14.34
N ALA A 14 16.39 -0.40 -14.63
CA ALA A 14 15.70 0.33 -15.69
C ALA A 14 15.65 1.84 -15.38
N ILE A 15 15.22 2.20 -14.16
CA ILE A 15 15.17 3.60 -13.71
C ILE A 15 16.54 4.26 -13.77
N ALA A 16 17.59 3.60 -13.30
CA ALA A 16 18.95 4.16 -13.31
C ALA A 16 19.54 4.39 -14.71
N ASN A 17 18.96 3.78 -15.75
CA ASN A 17 19.40 3.92 -17.14
C ASN A 17 18.55 4.92 -17.95
N LEU A 18 17.55 5.56 -17.33
CA LEU A 18 16.72 6.56 -17.98
C LEU A 18 17.58 7.79 -18.38
N PRO A 19 17.36 8.34 -19.58
CA PRO A 19 18.03 9.56 -20.01
C PRO A 19 17.38 10.77 -19.33
N ASP A 20 17.97 11.27 -18.24
CA ASP A 20 17.50 12.47 -17.54
C ASP A 20 18.64 13.50 -17.43
N GLU A 21 18.34 14.78 -17.68
CA GLU A 21 19.29 15.89 -17.53
C GLU A 21 19.61 16.17 -16.05
N ASP A 22 18.69 15.86 -15.14
CA ASP A 22 18.86 15.89 -13.69
C ASP A 22 18.89 14.46 -13.14
N SER A 23 20.03 13.76 -13.34
CA SER A 23 20.24 12.40 -12.83
C SER A 23 20.00 12.24 -11.32
N ASP A 24 20.04 13.35 -10.58
CA ASP A 24 19.72 13.43 -9.16
C ASP A 24 18.22 13.32 -8.89
N TYR A 25 17.32 13.27 -9.87
CA TYR A 25 15.88 13.05 -9.65
C TYR A 25 15.50 11.56 -9.72
N LEU A 26 16.17 10.79 -10.58
CA LEU A 26 15.86 9.36 -10.78
C LEU A 26 16.02 8.48 -9.54
N HIS A 27 16.87 8.88 -8.58
CA HIS A 27 17.05 8.12 -7.35
C HIS A 27 15.80 8.10 -6.45
N TYR A 28 14.90 9.09 -6.58
CA TYR A 28 13.64 9.13 -5.83
C TYR A 28 12.68 8.01 -6.24
N PHE A 29 12.78 7.51 -7.47
CA PHE A 29 11.91 6.44 -7.97
C PHE A 29 12.36 5.05 -7.52
N GLY A 30 13.64 4.87 -7.22
CA GLY A 30 14.22 3.57 -6.85
C GLY A 30 13.54 2.93 -5.63
N ILE A 31 13.23 1.65 -5.75
CA ILE A 31 12.57 0.87 -4.69
C ILE A 31 13.62 0.31 -3.73
N GLU A 32 13.46 0.64 -2.46
CA GLU A 32 14.29 0.17 -1.36
C GLU A 32 13.51 -0.76 -0.43
N SER A 33 14.21 -1.78 0.08
CA SER A 33 13.69 -2.62 1.16
C SER A 33 14.13 -2.07 2.52
N THR A 34 13.20 -1.97 3.46
CA THR A 34 13.54 -1.63 4.85
C THR A 34 14.00 -2.87 5.63
N GLY A 35 14.44 -2.66 6.87
CA GLY A 35 14.85 -3.76 7.75
C GLY A 35 13.79 -4.86 7.88
N LEU A 36 14.26 -6.12 7.90
CA LEU A 36 13.41 -7.29 8.14
C LEU A 36 12.81 -7.25 9.55
N ALA A 37 11.57 -7.71 9.68
CA ALA A 37 10.90 -7.76 10.97
C ALA A 37 11.51 -8.84 11.88
N SER A 38 11.83 -8.46 13.10
CA SER A 38 12.22 -9.40 14.15
C SER A 38 11.00 -10.15 14.69
N ALA A 39 11.23 -11.29 15.36
CA ALA A 39 10.15 -12.03 16.03
C ALA A 39 9.48 -11.18 17.12
N GLU A 40 10.22 -10.31 17.81
CA GLU A 40 9.70 -9.41 18.83
C GLU A 40 8.74 -8.38 18.22
N GLN A 41 9.15 -7.76 17.11
CA GLN A 41 8.33 -6.82 16.35
C GLN A 41 7.03 -7.47 15.86
N LEU A 42 7.09 -8.69 15.34
CA LEU A 42 5.90 -9.42 14.89
C LEU A 42 4.98 -9.80 16.04
N ASN A 43 5.53 -10.25 17.17
CA ASN A 43 4.74 -10.54 18.37
C ASN A 43 4.02 -9.29 18.90
N GLU A 44 4.64 -8.13 18.75
CA GLU A 44 4.05 -6.85 19.15
C GLU A 44 3.02 -6.34 18.14
N LEU A 45 3.18 -6.65 16.86
CA LEU A 45 2.22 -6.32 15.81
C LEU A 45 0.98 -7.24 15.84
N LEU A 46 1.16 -8.50 16.27
CA LEU A 46 0.13 -9.54 16.26
C LEU A 46 -1.22 -9.12 16.89
N PRO A 47 -1.29 -8.40 18.03
CA PRO A 47 -2.57 -7.98 18.62
C PRO A 47 -3.38 -7.03 17.74
N PHE A 48 -2.77 -6.37 16.75
CA PHE A 48 -3.44 -5.49 15.79
C PHE A 48 -3.93 -6.22 14.54
N PHE A 49 -3.49 -7.47 14.37
CA PHE A 49 -3.96 -8.37 13.33
C PHE A 49 -4.90 -9.40 13.94
N ASP A 50 -6.18 -9.35 13.59
CA ASP A 50 -7.12 -10.44 13.89
C ASP A 50 -6.93 -11.65 12.95
N MET A 51 -5.77 -11.75 12.29
CA MET A 51 -5.39 -12.76 11.31
C MET A 51 -3.86 -12.96 11.33
N GLU A 52 -3.35 -13.93 10.58
CA GLU A 52 -1.91 -14.17 10.55
C GLU A 52 -1.17 -12.99 9.88
N VAL A 53 -0.10 -12.51 10.53
CA VAL A 53 0.74 -11.45 9.98
C VAL A 53 1.46 -12.00 8.75
N PRO A 54 1.40 -11.31 7.59
CA PRO A 54 2.07 -11.77 6.39
C PRO A 54 3.57 -12.04 6.60
N ALA A 55 4.01 -13.25 6.26
CA ALA A 55 5.41 -13.68 6.43
C ALA A 55 6.42 -12.86 5.60
N TYR A 56 5.96 -12.04 4.65
CA TYR A 56 6.84 -11.22 3.81
C TYR A 56 7.68 -10.23 4.62
N TYR A 57 7.16 -9.72 5.75
CA TYR A 57 7.90 -8.81 6.62
C TYR A 57 9.23 -9.41 7.12
N GLN A 58 9.32 -10.74 7.22
CA GLN A 58 10.57 -11.44 7.57
C GLN A 58 11.46 -11.72 6.37
N GLN A 59 10.93 -11.68 5.15
CA GLN A 59 11.63 -12.10 3.92
C GLN A 59 12.20 -10.91 3.14
N ILE A 60 11.48 -9.78 3.14
CA ILE A 60 11.83 -8.55 2.42
C ILE A 60 11.69 -7.27 3.26
N GLY A 61 11.01 -7.31 4.42
CA GLY A 61 10.77 -6.10 5.22
C GLY A 61 9.66 -5.25 4.62
N GLY A 62 9.73 -3.93 4.81
CA GLY A 62 8.92 -2.96 4.08
C GLY A 62 9.53 -2.65 2.72
N LEU A 63 8.74 -2.03 1.84
CA LEU A 63 9.19 -1.57 0.52
C LEU A 63 8.77 -0.12 0.35
N ARG A 64 9.69 0.75 -0.06
CA ARG A 64 9.36 2.14 -0.36
C ARG A 64 10.26 2.76 -1.40
N ASN A 65 9.83 3.88 -1.95
CA ASN A 65 10.69 4.87 -2.58
C ASN A 65 10.39 6.26 -2.00
N ASP A 66 11.09 7.28 -2.51
CA ASP A 66 11.02 8.65 -1.97
C ASP A 66 10.27 9.62 -2.92
N SER A 67 9.78 9.16 -4.07
CA SER A 67 8.90 9.92 -4.97
C SER A 67 7.51 10.08 -4.36
N GLU A 68 6.89 11.26 -4.51
CA GLU A 68 5.49 11.48 -4.13
C GLU A 68 4.51 11.07 -5.25
N ASP A 69 4.97 11.16 -6.50
CA ASP A 69 4.23 11.04 -7.75
C ASP A 69 4.09 9.57 -8.20
N TYR A 70 5.21 8.85 -8.22
CA TYR A 70 5.28 7.42 -8.53
C TYR A 70 5.69 6.67 -7.28
N HIS A 71 4.76 6.57 -6.34
CA HIS A 71 5.05 6.17 -4.98
C HIS A 71 4.71 4.71 -4.71
N LEU A 72 5.57 3.97 -4.03
CA LEU A 72 5.21 2.74 -3.32
C LEU A 72 5.52 2.94 -1.84
N ASN A 73 4.58 2.62 -0.96
CA ASN A 73 4.86 2.54 0.46
C ASN A 73 4.15 1.36 1.11
N ILE A 74 4.99 0.39 1.49
CA ILE A 74 4.68 -0.73 2.34
C ILE A 74 5.52 -0.53 3.60
N PRO A 75 4.96 0.03 4.69
CA PRO A 75 5.72 0.43 5.85
C PRO A 75 6.40 -0.77 6.52
N SER A 76 7.57 -0.53 7.12
CA SER A 76 8.22 -1.52 7.98
C SER A 76 7.34 -1.86 9.20
N VAL A 77 7.56 -3.01 9.85
CA VAL A 77 6.81 -3.33 11.08
C VAL A 77 7.05 -2.29 12.18
N SER A 78 8.27 -1.75 12.30
CA SER A 78 8.54 -0.65 13.23
C SER A 78 7.69 0.59 12.93
N THR A 79 7.58 0.97 11.66
CA THR A 79 6.77 2.13 11.23
C THR A 79 5.29 1.89 11.51
N LEU A 80 4.77 0.70 11.19
CA LEU A 80 3.38 0.34 11.52
C LEU A 80 3.11 0.43 13.02
N LEU A 81 4.04 -0.08 13.85
CA LEU A 81 3.89 -0.01 15.30
C LEU A 81 3.91 1.43 15.82
N GLU A 82 4.69 2.32 15.23
CA GLU A 82 4.69 3.75 15.55
C GLU A 82 3.33 4.38 15.20
N GLU A 83 2.80 4.13 14.01
CA GLU A 83 1.49 4.61 13.55
C GLU A 83 0.33 4.08 14.43
N LEU A 84 0.33 2.79 14.74
CA LEU A 84 -0.72 2.14 15.54
C LEU A 84 -0.74 2.62 17.00
N LYS A 85 0.42 3.03 17.51
CA LYS A 85 0.58 3.53 18.90
C LYS A 85 0.57 5.05 18.99
N ALA A 86 0.53 5.76 17.88
CA ALA A 86 0.56 7.22 17.89
C ALA A 86 -0.64 7.80 18.66
N GLU A 87 -0.39 8.90 19.36
CA GLU A 87 -1.41 9.61 20.14
C GLU A 87 -2.13 10.68 19.32
N ARG A 88 -1.45 11.27 18.33
CA ARG A 88 -2.00 12.32 17.48
C ARG A 88 -2.88 11.73 16.40
N ASN A 89 -4.06 12.31 16.19
CA ASN A 89 -5.02 11.84 15.20
C ASN A 89 -4.43 11.76 13.79
N SER A 90 -3.66 12.76 13.35
CA SER A 90 -3.04 12.77 12.01
C SER A 90 -2.08 11.61 11.77
N ASP A 91 -1.41 11.16 12.83
CA ASP A 91 -0.32 10.18 12.74
C ASP A 91 -0.83 8.76 13.06
N LYS A 92 -2.04 8.67 13.65
CA LYS A 92 -2.59 7.45 14.20
C LYS A 92 -3.26 6.59 13.15
N ARG A 93 -2.79 5.36 13.03
CA ARG A 93 -3.51 4.30 12.34
C ARG A 93 -4.37 3.55 13.35
N TYR A 94 -5.69 3.60 13.19
CA TYR A 94 -6.62 3.05 14.20
C TYR A 94 -6.65 1.52 14.23
N SER A 95 -6.42 0.88 13.09
CA SER A 95 -6.24 -0.55 12.97
C SER A 95 -5.47 -0.90 11.70
N MET A 96 -5.16 -2.18 11.53
CA MET A 96 -4.63 -2.69 10.26
C MET A 96 -5.70 -2.83 9.16
N GLY A 97 -6.97 -2.53 9.46
CA GLY A 97 -8.08 -2.62 8.52
C GLY A 97 -7.92 -1.69 7.31
N LEU A 98 -8.51 -2.10 6.18
CA LEU A 98 -8.43 -1.37 4.91
C LEU A 98 -8.93 0.07 5.00
N ILE A 99 -10.13 0.29 5.54
CA ILE A 99 -10.71 1.64 5.62
C ILE A 99 -9.91 2.52 6.59
N ASP A 100 -9.44 1.96 7.70
CA ASP A 100 -8.61 2.73 8.65
C ASP A 100 -7.26 3.12 8.04
N ALA A 101 -6.69 2.27 7.18
CA ALA A 101 -5.47 2.59 6.44
C ALA A 101 -5.71 3.68 5.38
N ILE A 102 -6.82 3.62 4.65
CA ILE A 102 -7.24 4.67 3.71
C ILE A 102 -7.36 5.99 4.46
N LYS A 103 -8.11 6.03 5.56
CA LYS A 103 -8.27 7.26 6.35
C LYS A 103 -6.94 7.79 6.86
N HIS A 104 -6.08 6.92 7.40
CA HIS A 104 -4.78 7.30 7.94
C HIS A 104 -3.86 7.94 6.89
N SER A 105 -3.76 7.38 5.68
CA SER A 105 -2.90 7.94 4.62
C SER A 105 -3.34 9.34 4.17
N TRP A 106 -4.55 9.75 4.53
CA TRP A 106 -5.10 11.07 4.28
C TRP A 106 -5.35 11.86 5.58
N GLY A 107 -4.51 11.66 6.60
CA GLY A 107 -4.51 12.44 7.83
C GLY A 107 -5.72 12.21 8.74
N ASN A 108 -6.46 11.11 8.53
CA ASN A 108 -7.73 10.79 9.17
C ASN A 108 -8.84 11.84 8.93
N ASP A 109 -8.72 12.65 7.88
CA ASP A 109 -9.72 13.64 7.49
C ASP A 109 -10.48 13.16 6.24
N ARG A 110 -11.43 12.25 6.47
CA ARG A 110 -12.30 11.68 5.44
C ARG A 110 -13.75 11.68 5.89
N PRO A 111 -14.44 12.83 5.81
CA PRO A 111 -15.81 12.99 6.29
C PRO A 111 -16.82 12.13 5.53
N GLU A 112 -16.52 11.70 4.31
CA GLU A 112 -17.36 10.86 3.46
C GLU A 112 -17.72 9.53 4.15
N PHE A 113 -16.77 8.94 4.87
CA PHE A 113 -17.00 7.72 5.67
C PHE A 113 -17.96 7.93 6.85
N GLN A 114 -18.30 9.17 7.25
CA GLN A 114 -19.27 9.42 8.33
C GLN A 114 -20.71 9.08 7.93
N HIS A 115 -20.98 9.01 6.62
CA HIS A 115 -22.31 8.68 6.08
C HIS A 115 -22.51 7.17 5.87
N ILE A 116 -21.46 6.39 6.05
CA ILE A 116 -21.46 4.94 5.90
C ILE A 116 -21.84 4.27 7.22
N SER A 117 -22.52 3.11 7.13
CA SER A 117 -22.88 2.33 8.31
C SER A 117 -21.62 1.88 9.08
N PRO A 118 -21.53 2.12 10.40
CA PRO A 118 -20.42 1.62 11.20
C PRO A 118 -20.25 0.09 11.13
N VAL A 119 -21.35 -0.65 10.98
CA VAL A 119 -21.33 -2.11 10.85
C VAL A 119 -20.62 -2.57 9.58
N GLU A 120 -20.78 -1.82 8.48
CA GLU A 120 -20.11 -2.13 7.21
C GLU A 120 -18.62 -1.81 7.30
N ILE A 121 -18.27 -0.66 7.90
CA ILE A 121 -16.87 -0.28 8.15
C ILE A 121 -16.17 -1.33 9.01
N ASP A 122 -16.77 -1.71 10.13
CA ASP A 122 -16.23 -2.69 11.06
C ASP A 122 -16.05 -4.06 10.37
N TYR A 123 -17.02 -4.45 9.53
CA TYR A 123 -16.91 -5.69 8.74
C TYR A 123 -15.70 -5.65 7.80
N ILE A 124 -15.53 -4.57 7.03
CA ILE A 124 -14.41 -4.45 6.10
C ILE A 124 -13.07 -4.45 6.85
N ASN A 125 -12.93 -3.63 7.90
CA ASN A 125 -11.69 -3.55 8.68
C ASN A 125 -11.34 -4.86 9.40
N ALA A 126 -12.34 -5.66 9.77
CA ALA A 126 -12.11 -6.98 10.37
C ALA A 126 -11.62 -8.01 9.34
N ASN A 127 -12.17 -8.00 8.12
CA ASN A 127 -11.94 -9.05 7.12
C ASN A 127 -10.81 -8.73 6.12
N TYR A 128 -10.44 -7.47 5.96
CA TYR A 128 -9.44 -7.03 5.00
C TYR A 128 -8.40 -6.14 5.69
N LYS A 129 -7.14 -6.58 5.68
CA LYS A 129 -6.03 -5.82 6.28
C LYS A 129 -5.18 -5.20 5.18
N CYS A 130 -4.86 -3.93 5.33
CA CYS A 130 -4.04 -3.18 4.39
C CYS A 130 -2.58 -3.16 4.85
N ILE A 131 -1.65 -3.36 3.92
CA ILE A 131 -0.20 -3.40 4.23
C ILE A 131 0.57 -2.24 3.60
N GLY A 132 -0.08 -1.45 2.76
CA GLY A 132 0.55 -0.34 2.06
C GLY A 132 -0.31 0.20 0.92
N PHE A 133 0.24 1.10 0.14
CA PHE A 133 -0.40 1.65 -1.04
C PHE A 133 0.63 2.03 -2.09
N TYR A 134 0.18 2.30 -3.31
CA TYR A 134 1.00 2.89 -4.36
C TYR A 134 0.24 3.93 -5.17
N ARG A 135 0.98 4.79 -5.89
CA ARG A 135 0.52 5.78 -6.86
C ARG A 135 1.38 5.65 -8.11
N TYR A 136 0.81 5.86 -9.29
CA TYR A 136 1.55 5.67 -10.54
C TYR A 136 1.18 6.66 -11.65
N ASP A 137 0.32 7.64 -11.38
CA ASP A 137 -0.25 8.55 -12.37
C ASP A 137 0.31 9.97 -12.26
N GLY A 138 1.34 10.17 -11.44
CA GLY A 138 1.96 11.47 -11.22
C GLY A 138 1.09 12.46 -10.44
N GLN A 139 -0.04 12.02 -9.89
CA GLN A 139 -0.99 12.87 -9.20
C GLN A 139 -1.16 12.44 -7.73
N LEU A 140 -1.34 13.43 -6.86
CA LEU A 140 -1.55 13.19 -5.42
C LEU A 140 -3.02 12.95 -5.06
N GLU A 141 -3.88 12.83 -6.07
CA GLU A 141 -5.34 12.74 -5.92
C GLU A 141 -5.83 11.29 -5.76
N GLU A 142 -5.01 10.34 -6.19
CA GLU A 142 -5.32 8.91 -6.25
C GLU A 142 -4.31 8.06 -5.45
N ALA A 143 -4.79 6.91 -4.95
CA ALA A 143 -3.93 5.85 -4.44
C ALA A 143 -4.61 4.47 -4.55
N PHE A 144 -3.79 3.44 -4.67
CA PHE A 144 -4.21 2.05 -4.73
C PHE A 144 -3.72 1.30 -3.49
N TYR A 145 -4.66 0.87 -2.65
CA TYR A 145 -4.37 0.26 -1.36
C TYR A 145 -4.21 -1.24 -1.48
N ILE A 146 -3.07 -1.74 -1.01
CA ILE A 146 -2.71 -3.15 -1.04
C ILE A 146 -3.29 -3.82 0.20
N TYR A 147 -4.33 -4.62 0.01
CA TYR A 147 -4.98 -5.36 1.08
C TYR A 147 -4.86 -6.87 0.90
N PHE A 148 -5.10 -7.61 1.97
CA PHE A 148 -5.28 -9.05 1.92
C PHE A 148 -6.44 -9.51 2.79
N ASP A 149 -7.00 -10.66 2.42
CA ASP A 149 -8.13 -11.29 3.09
C ASP A 149 -7.72 -12.43 4.05
N ALA A 150 -8.71 -13.02 4.71
CA ALA A 150 -8.50 -14.17 5.61
C ALA A 150 -8.00 -15.45 4.91
N GLN A 151 -7.96 -15.50 3.57
CA GLN A 151 -7.36 -16.57 2.79
C GLN A 151 -5.94 -16.22 2.32
N HIS A 152 -5.37 -15.11 2.81
CA HIS A 152 -4.08 -14.58 2.41
C HIS A 152 -3.97 -14.33 0.90
N GLN A 153 -5.10 -14.04 0.25
CA GLN A 153 -5.11 -13.49 -1.10
C GLN A 153 -5.03 -11.98 -1.01
N PHE A 154 -4.33 -11.38 -1.96
CA PHE A 154 -4.07 -9.94 -2.04
C PHE A 154 -4.87 -9.31 -3.18
N GLY A 155 -5.27 -8.06 -2.96
CA GLY A 155 -6.01 -7.25 -3.93
C GLY A 155 -5.67 -5.76 -3.78
N LEU A 156 -6.27 -4.96 -4.67
CA LEU A 156 -6.16 -3.50 -4.68
C LEU A 156 -7.53 -2.87 -4.52
N ALA A 157 -7.60 -1.82 -3.69
CA ALA A 157 -8.73 -0.91 -3.67
C ALA A 157 -8.25 0.45 -4.17
N ARG A 158 -8.83 0.95 -5.26
CA ARG A 158 -8.57 2.30 -5.77
C ARG A 158 -9.35 3.30 -4.95
N TYR A 159 -8.73 4.42 -4.62
CA TYR A 159 -9.40 5.56 -4.04
C TYR A 159 -8.87 6.85 -4.67
N HIS A 160 -9.80 7.63 -5.21
CA HIS A 160 -9.57 8.97 -5.72
C HIS A 160 -10.32 9.97 -4.83
N GLN A 161 -9.70 11.10 -4.49
CA GLN A 161 -10.26 12.04 -3.51
C GLN A 161 -11.62 12.61 -3.91
N ASP A 162 -11.85 12.81 -5.21
CA ASP A 162 -13.10 13.35 -5.75
C ASP A 162 -14.12 12.26 -6.14
N GLU A 163 -13.73 10.98 -6.12
CA GLU A 163 -14.55 9.85 -6.59
C GLU A 163 -14.81 8.84 -5.46
N PHE A 164 -15.20 9.34 -4.28
CA PHE A 164 -15.48 8.47 -3.11
C PHE A 164 -16.56 7.41 -3.41
N ASP A 165 -17.58 7.77 -4.19
CA ASP A 165 -18.66 6.85 -4.56
C ASP A 165 -18.11 5.66 -5.36
N GLU A 166 -17.08 5.84 -6.20
CA GLU A 166 -16.44 4.74 -6.93
C GLU A 166 -15.69 3.79 -5.98
N LEU A 167 -14.96 4.32 -4.99
CA LEU A 167 -14.37 3.47 -3.94
C LEU A 167 -15.46 2.63 -3.26
N TRP A 168 -16.58 3.26 -2.89
CA TRP A 168 -17.61 2.58 -2.14
C TRP A 168 -18.37 1.55 -2.98
N GLU A 169 -18.77 1.89 -4.19
CA GLU A 169 -19.59 1.04 -5.06
C GLU A 169 -18.79 -0.08 -5.75
N GLU A 170 -17.56 0.21 -6.21
CA GLU A 170 -16.78 -0.73 -7.02
C GLU A 170 -15.84 -1.62 -6.20
N HIS A 171 -15.38 -1.13 -5.04
CA HIS A 171 -14.42 -1.84 -4.19
C HIS A 171 -15.04 -2.30 -2.87
N LEU A 172 -15.55 -1.38 -2.03
CA LEU A 172 -15.92 -1.71 -0.65
C LEU A 172 -17.27 -2.46 -0.55
N THR A 173 -18.27 -2.10 -1.35
CA THR A 173 -19.58 -2.78 -1.35
C THR A 173 -19.48 -4.25 -1.77
N PRO A 174 -18.77 -4.61 -2.86
CA PRO A 174 -18.56 -6.01 -3.24
C PRO A 174 -17.90 -6.84 -2.14
N MET A 175 -16.94 -6.25 -1.42
CA MET A 175 -16.23 -6.89 -0.31
C MET A 175 -17.12 -7.29 0.87
N LEU A 176 -18.31 -6.68 1.03
CA LEU A 176 -19.31 -7.09 2.01
C LEU A 176 -19.90 -8.48 1.71
N THR A 177 -19.79 -8.94 0.47
CA THR A 177 -20.32 -10.23 0.02
C THR A 177 -19.24 -11.26 -0.29
N LYS A 178 -18.16 -10.83 -0.94
CA LYS A 178 -17.09 -11.71 -1.39
C LYS A 178 -15.78 -10.93 -1.55
N SER A 179 -14.67 -11.54 -1.13
CA SER A 179 -13.34 -11.02 -1.41
C SER A 179 -13.11 -10.88 -2.93
N GLN A 180 -12.61 -9.71 -3.33
CA GLN A 180 -12.08 -9.45 -4.67
C GLN A 180 -10.59 -9.79 -4.78
N ALA A 181 -9.93 -10.16 -3.67
CA ALA A 181 -8.52 -10.53 -3.69
C ALA A 181 -8.31 -11.89 -4.36
N ASP A 182 -7.39 -11.96 -5.32
CA ASP A 182 -7.18 -13.15 -6.15
C ASP A 182 -5.71 -13.42 -6.48
N LYS A 183 -4.79 -12.62 -5.95
CA LYS A 183 -3.35 -12.72 -6.22
C LYS A 183 -2.59 -13.16 -4.97
N SER A 184 -1.44 -13.81 -5.19
CA SER A 184 -0.39 -13.82 -4.17
C SER A 184 0.26 -12.44 -4.05
N LEU A 185 0.87 -12.15 -2.90
CA LEU A 185 1.62 -10.90 -2.71
C LEU A 185 2.72 -10.70 -3.76
N GLU A 186 3.48 -11.75 -4.08
CA GLU A 186 4.56 -11.66 -5.08
C GLU A 186 4.03 -11.23 -6.46
N GLN A 187 2.91 -11.81 -6.90
CA GLN A 187 2.28 -11.45 -8.17
C GLN A 187 1.73 -10.03 -8.15
N LEU A 188 1.12 -9.62 -7.03
CA LEU A 188 0.57 -8.29 -6.89
C LEU A 188 1.69 -7.24 -6.93
N LEU A 189 2.78 -7.45 -6.19
CA LEU A 189 3.88 -6.49 -6.14
C LEU A 189 4.64 -6.40 -7.47
N ILE A 190 4.74 -7.50 -8.23
CA ILE A 190 5.28 -7.44 -9.60
C ILE A 190 4.39 -6.55 -10.47
N GLN A 191 3.06 -6.73 -10.43
CA GLN A 191 2.14 -5.86 -11.15
C GLN A 191 2.27 -4.39 -10.74
N VAL A 192 2.43 -4.11 -9.45
CA VAL A 192 2.63 -2.75 -8.94
C VAL A 192 3.91 -2.13 -9.53
N LEU A 193 5.02 -2.88 -9.55
CA LEU A 193 6.27 -2.42 -10.16
C LEU A 193 6.11 -2.18 -11.66
N ASP A 194 5.36 -3.03 -12.36
CA ASP A 194 5.08 -2.85 -13.79
C ASP A 194 4.27 -1.55 -14.04
N CYS A 195 3.25 -1.25 -13.21
CA CYS A 195 2.50 0.00 -13.30
C CYS A 195 3.35 1.23 -13.01
N LEU A 196 4.20 1.17 -11.98
CA LEU A 196 5.12 2.27 -11.65
C LEU A 196 6.10 2.53 -12.79
N GLU A 197 6.67 1.47 -13.36
CA GLU A 197 7.65 1.59 -14.45
C GLU A 197 7.00 2.19 -15.70
N GLU A 198 5.81 1.70 -16.07
CA GLU A 198 5.05 2.26 -17.20
C GLU A 198 4.69 3.74 -16.98
N GLY A 199 4.23 4.10 -15.78
CA GLY A 199 3.92 5.49 -15.43
C GLY A 199 5.13 6.41 -15.58
N ILE A 200 6.25 6.06 -14.96
CA ILE A 200 7.49 6.85 -15.01
C ILE A 200 7.99 7.00 -16.45
N MET A 201 7.95 5.92 -17.24
CA MET A 201 8.43 5.94 -18.63
C MET A 201 7.57 6.84 -19.52
N ASN A 202 6.25 6.80 -19.35
CA ASN A 202 5.34 7.61 -20.16
C ASN A 202 5.49 9.11 -19.88
N ASP A 203 5.67 9.48 -18.61
CA ASP A 203 5.83 10.88 -18.20
C ASP A 203 7.09 11.51 -18.82
N LEU A 204 8.20 10.77 -18.81
CA LEU A 204 9.48 11.20 -19.40
C LEU A 204 9.46 11.24 -20.93
N ASP A 205 8.58 10.48 -21.58
CA ASP A 205 8.38 10.53 -23.04
C ASP A 205 7.49 11.74 -23.47
N GLU A 206 6.75 12.35 -22.54
CA GLU A 206 5.86 13.49 -22.80
C GLU A 206 6.54 14.87 -22.65
N ASP A 207 7.74 14.94 -22.05
CA ASP A 207 8.60 16.13 -21.90
C ASP A 207 9.54 16.40 -23.11
#